data_AF-A0A4Q3SU20-F1
#
_entry.id   AF-A0A4Q3SU20-F1
#
_cell.length_a   1.000
_cell.length_b   1.000
_cell.length_c   1.000
_cell.angle_alpha   90.00
_cell.angle_beta   90.00
_cell.angle_gamma   90.00
#
_symmetry.space_group_name_H-M   'P 1'
#
loop_
_entity.id
_entity.type
_entity.pdbx_description
1 polymer ?
#
loop_
_entity_poly.entity_id
_entity_poly.type
_entity_poly.pdbx_seq_one_letter_code
_entity_poly.pdbx_strand_id
1 'polypeptide(L)'
;MTRLLPFVAAILLSAPSFAQTKKFNAKFGESYELPRNTEDLYFFGNQSDGIVNFAMKDEELSVQRFDPKTLKKLSEENIRLNASSDFNSELFLTFANDNSYWLYSDWDKQKETEQLFFEKLDLKSSKFVQSRQLLIATKRLEGKLGAARPFAKPKLTDKYRFAFNEARTVMLVVYVPVDENKKD
;
A
#
# COMPACT_ATOMS: atom_id res chain seq x y z
N MET A 1 52.80 29.40 30.73
CA MET A 1 52.03 29.36 29.46
C MET A 1 52.57 28.24 28.59
N THR A 2 51.73 27.59 27.78
CA THR A 2 52.00 26.45 26.84
C THR A 2 51.69 25.03 27.34
N ARG A 3 50.41 24.74 27.61
CA ARG A 3 49.87 23.36 27.62
C ARG A 3 48.46 23.28 27.00
N LEU A 4 48.27 23.96 25.87
CA LEU A 4 47.01 23.91 25.10
C LEU A 4 47.17 23.26 23.72
N LEU A 5 48.37 22.78 23.37
CA LEU A 5 48.65 22.27 22.02
C LEU A 5 48.09 20.86 21.70
N PRO A 6 47.98 19.88 22.61
CA PRO A 6 47.54 18.54 22.19
C PRO A 6 46.01 18.43 22.02
N PHE A 7 45.23 19.37 22.55
CA PHE A 7 43.75 19.34 22.43
C PHE A 7 43.25 19.88 21.09
N VAL A 8 44.01 20.78 20.46
CA VAL A 8 43.66 21.36 19.14
C VAL A 8 43.91 20.37 18.00
N ALA A 9 44.86 19.43 18.16
CA ALA A 9 45.16 18.42 17.15
C ALA A 9 44.08 17.32 17.05
N ALA A 10 43.31 17.06 18.12
CA ALA A 10 42.25 16.04 18.11
C ALA A 10 40.97 16.49 17.38
N ILE A 11 40.75 17.79 17.21
CA ILE A 11 39.56 18.35 16.55
C ILE A 11 39.74 18.42 15.02
N LEU A 12 40.99 18.42 14.53
CA LEU A 12 41.31 18.48 13.10
C LEU A 12 41.32 17.13 12.38
N LEU A 13 41.06 16.03 13.10
CA LEU A 13 40.77 14.71 12.54
C LEU A 13 39.27 14.49 12.32
N SER A 14 38.52 15.57 12.04
CA SER A 14 37.24 15.47 11.36
C SER A 14 37.51 14.94 9.95
N ALA A 15 37.66 13.63 9.82
CA ALA A 15 37.63 12.95 8.54
C ALA A 15 36.40 13.48 7.79
N PRO A 16 36.54 14.00 6.57
CA PRO A 16 35.38 14.31 5.76
C PRO A 16 34.65 12.98 5.56
N SER A 17 33.55 12.80 6.30
CA SER A 17 32.60 11.75 6.02
C SER A 17 32.04 12.08 4.65
N PHE A 18 32.60 11.45 3.61
CA PHE A 18 32.09 11.52 2.26
C PHE A 18 30.75 10.79 2.25
N ALA A 19 29.71 11.47 2.73
CA ALA A 19 28.33 11.18 2.38
C ALA A 19 28.09 11.63 0.93
N GLN A 20 28.95 11.20 0.00
CA GLN A 20 28.64 11.29 -1.41
C GLN A 20 27.61 10.22 -1.68
N THR A 21 26.36 10.64 -1.77
CA THR A 21 25.29 9.80 -2.27
C THR A 21 25.74 9.28 -3.63
N LYS A 22 25.68 7.96 -3.81
CA LYS A 22 25.93 7.36 -5.13
C LYS A 22 25.04 8.12 -6.12
N LYS A 23 25.63 8.66 -7.20
CA LYS A 23 24.91 9.39 -8.25
C LYS A 23 23.63 8.61 -8.58
N PHE A 24 22.48 9.13 -8.16
CA PHE A 24 21.19 8.49 -8.40
C PHE A 24 20.84 8.72 -9.86
N ASN A 25 20.60 7.63 -10.59
CA ASN A 25 20.17 7.70 -11.97
C ASN A 25 18.67 7.43 -12.01
N ALA A 26 17.89 8.45 -12.37
CA ALA A 26 16.45 8.37 -12.52
C ALA A 26 16.11 8.22 -14.00
N LYS A 27 15.25 7.25 -14.32
CA LYS A 27 14.64 7.13 -15.64
C LYS A 27 13.15 7.35 -15.50
N PHE A 28 12.62 8.27 -16.28
CA PHE A 28 11.19 8.51 -16.37
C PHE A 28 10.62 7.75 -17.57
N GLY A 29 9.43 7.19 -17.39
CA GLY A 29 8.68 6.55 -18.46
C GLY A 29 7.93 7.58 -19.31
N GLU A 30 7.30 7.08 -20.35
CA GLU A 30 6.29 7.85 -21.09
C GLU A 30 5.06 8.07 -20.21
N SER A 31 4.30 9.13 -20.47
CA SER A 31 3.01 9.33 -19.82
C SER A 31 2.11 8.13 -20.09
N TYR A 32 1.50 7.58 -19.03
CA TYR A 32 0.48 6.55 -19.13
C TYR A 32 -0.86 7.12 -18.70
N GLU A 33 -1.93 6.60 -19.28
CA GLU A 33 -3.28 7.06 -18.97
C GLU A 33 -3.87 6.17 -17.88
N LEU A 34 -4.32 6.81 -16.80
CA LEU A 34 -5.23 6.21 -15.84
C LEU A 34 -6.67 6.48 -16.30
N PRO A 35 -7.57 5.48 -16.30
CA PRO A 35 -8.97 5.69 -16.63
C PRO A 35 -9.59 6.82 -15.78
N ARG A 36 -10.50 7.62 -16.35
CA ARG A 36 -11.14 8.71 -15.62
C ARG A 36 -11.82 8.20 -14.33
N ASN A 37 -11.70 8.99 -13.26
CA ASN A 37 -12.24 8.71 -11.92
C ASN A 37 -11.65 7.46 -11.25
N THR A 38 -10.45 7.06 -11.64
CA THR A 38 -9.68 6.05 -10.90
C THR A 38 -8.91 6.67 -9.75
N GLU A 39 -8.69 5.87 -8.72
CA GLU A 39 -7.76 6.13 -7.65
C GLU A 39 -6.51 5.29 -7.91
N ASP A 40 -5.36 5.95 -8.07
CA ASP A 40 -4.07 5.28 -8.18
C ASP A 40 -3.69 4.71 -6.81
N LEU A 41 -3.65 3.39 -6.70
CA LEU A 41 -3.45 2.73 -5.42
C LEU A 41 -1.96 2.56 -5.14
N TYR A 42 -1.23 1.89 -6.04
CA TYR A 42 0.16 1.54 -5.79
C TYR A 42 0.93 1.08 -7.02
N PHE A 43 2.25 1.28 -6.98
CA PHE A 43 3.21 0.67 -7.90
C PHE A 43 4.04 -0.39 -7.19
N PHE A 44 4.17 -1.54 -7.82
CA PHE A 44 4.98 -2.67 -7.35
C PHE A 44 6.00 -3.09 -8.37
N GLY A 45 7.07 -3.71 -7.87
CA GLY A 45 8.00 -4.46 -8.69
C GLY A 45 9.40 -3.88 -8.72
N ASN A 46 10.21 -4.44 -9.61
CA ASN A 46 11.64 -4.18 -9.71
C ASN A 46 12.12 -4.42 -11.15
N GLN A 47 13.42 -4.26 -11.38
CA GLN A 47 13.96 -4.40 -12.74
C GLN A 47 13.94 -5.84 -13.30
N SER A 48 13.83 -6.86 -12.44
CA SER A 48 13.83 -8.27 -12.84
C SER A 48 12.42 -8.84 -13.05
N ASP A 49 11.48 -8.52 -12.16
CA ASP A 49 10.14 -9.13 -12.14
C ASP A 49 9.10 -8.32 -12.93
N GLY A 50 9.47 -7.09 -13.30
CA GLY A 50 8.59 -6.13 -13.97
C GLY A 50 8.00 -5.13 -12.99
N ILE A 51 7.28 -4.14 -13.52
CA ILE A 51 6.60 -3.11 -12.73
C ILE A 51 5.10 -3.26 -12.98
N VAL A 52 4.29 -3.18 -11.93
CA VAL A 52 2.84 -3.29 -11.98
C VAL A 52 2.21 -2.12 -11.23
N ASN A 53 1.22 -1.47 -11.83
CA ASN A 53 0.36 -0.50 -11.19
C ASN A 53 -1.01 -1.11 -10.89
N PHE A 54 -1.59 -0.71 -9.77
CA PHE A 54 -2.95 -1.00 -9.40
C PHE A 54 -3.73 0.31 -9.29
N ALA A 55 -4.86 0.39 -9.99
CA ALA A 55 -5.76 1.52 -9.92
C ALA A 55 -7.19 1.02 -9.69
N MET A 56 -7.95 1.67 -8.81
CA MET A 56 -9.34 1.31 -8.52
C MET A 56 -10.30 2.27 -9.21
N LYS A 57 -11.33 1.72 -9.85
CA LYS A 57 -12.52 2.47 -10.26
C LYS A 57 -13.76 1.76 -9.76
N ASP A 58 -14.39 2.31 -8.73
CA ASP A 58 -15.57 1.72 -8.10
C ASP A 58 -15.31 0.27 -7.66
N GLU A 59 -15.86 -0.72 -8.38
CA GLU A 59 -15.71 -2.16 -8.13
C GLU A 59 -14.82 -2.83 -9.19
N GLU A 60 -13.97 -2.08 -9.87
CA GLU A 60 -13.07 -2.58 -10.92
C GLU A 60 -11.63 -2.24 -10.56
N LEU A 61 -10.80 -3.28 -10.40
CA LEU A 61 -9.37 -3.15 -10.22
C LEU A 61 -8.69 -3.23 -11.58
N SER A 62 -8.05 -2.15 -12.00
CA SER A 62 -7.17 -2.12 -13.17
C SER A 62 -5.75 -2.50 -12.75
N VAL A 63 -5.18 -3.48 -13.44
CA VAL A 63 -3.83 -3.98 -13.25
C VAL A 63 -3.04 -3.67 -14.51
N GLN A 64 -2.14 -2.70 -14.43
CA GLN A 64 -1.33 -2.26 -15.57
C GLN A 64 0.10 -2.75 -15.39
N ARG A 65 0.65 -3.42 -16.41
CA ARG A 65 2.04 -3.89 -16.40
C ARG A 65 2.93 -2.98 -17.23
N PHE A 66 4.14 -2.75 -16.78
CA PHE A 66 5.15 -1.96 -17.45
C PHE A 66 6.44 -2.74 -17.66
N ASP A 67 7.10 -2.46 -18.77
CA ASP A 67 8.43 -2.97 -19.04
C ASP A 67 9.44 -2.31 -18.09
N PRO A 68 10.23 -3.05 -17.31
CA PRO A 68 11.10 -2.47 -16.30
C PRO A 68 12.26 -1.63 -16.86
N LYS A 69 12.61 -1.80 -18.14
CA LYS A 69 13.73 -1.10 -18.78
C LYS A 69 13.27 0.14 -19.52
N THR A 70 12.15 0.07 -20.21
CA THR A 70 11.60 1.14 -21.06
C THR A 70 10.48 1.91 -20.37
N LEU A 71 9.88 1.35 -19.33
CA LEU A 71 8.73 1.88 -18.60
C LEU A 71 7.48 2.06 -19.47
N LYS A 72 7.44 1.42 -20.65
CA LYS A 72 6.26 1.40 -21.51
C LYS A 72 5.23 0.43 -20.94
N LYS A 73 3.94 0.81 -21.01
CA LYS A 73 2.83 -0.10 -20.66
C LYS A 73 2.85 -1.29 -21.61
N LEU A 74 2.91 -2.49 -21.04
CA LEU A 74 2.90 -3.78 -21.74
C LEU A 74 1.49 -4.32 -21.88
N SER A 75 0.71 -4.24 -20.80
CA SER A 75 -0.65 -4.79 -20.74
C SER A 75 -1.48 -4.07 -19.69
N GLU A 76 -2.79 -4.22 -19.82
CA GLU A 76 -3.78 -3.76 -18.86
C GLU A 76 -4.87 -4.82 -18.76
N GLU A 77 -5.21 -5.22 -17.55
CA GLU A 77 -6.28 -6.15 -17.25
C GLU A 77 -7.20 -5.50 -16.22
N ASN A 78 -8.51 -5.59 -16.45
CA ASN A 78 -9.51 -5.07 -15.54
C ASN A 78 -10.25 -6.24 -14.89
N ILE A 79 -10.18 -6.28 -13.56
CA ILE A 79 -10.78 -7.32 -12.74
C ILE A 79 -11.99 -6.72 -12.04
N ARG A 80 -13.17 -7.23 -12.36
CA ARG A 80 -14.39 -6.85 -11.65
C ARG A 80 -14.44 -7.56 -10.31
N LEU A 81 -14.56 -6.77 -9.25
CA LEU A 81 -14.66 -7.24 -7.88
C LEU A 81 -16.12 -7.53 -7.55
N ASN A 82 -16.37 -8.62 -6.84
CA ASN A 82 -17.67 -8.85 -6.20
C ASN A 82 -17.64 -8.22 -4.80
N ALA A 83 -17.68 -6.90 -4.78
CA ALA A 83 -17.50 -6.05 -3.61
C ALA A 83 -18.83 -5.37 -3.25
N SER A 84 -19.08 -5.14 -1.96
CA SER A 84 -20.26 -4.36 -1.54
C SER A 84 -20.00 -2.86 -1.69
N SER A 85 -21.06 -2.06 -1.49
CA SER A 85 -20.96 -0.60 -1.44
C SER A 85 -19.99 -0.09 -0.37
N ASP A 86 -19.71 -0.87 0.66
CA ASP A 86 -18.85 -0.51 1.79
C ASP A 86 -17.43 -1.06 1.66
N PHE A 87 -17.10 -1.64 0.50
CA PHE A 87 -15.77 -2.07 0.15
C PHE A 87 -14.75 -0.94 0.24
N ASN A 88 -13.60 -1.26 0.83
CA ASN A 88 -12.46 -0.38 0.95
C ASN A 88 -11.15 -1.12 0.64
N SER A 89 -10.31 -0.55 -0.23
CA SER A 89 -8.93 -1.01 -0.40
C SER A 89 -8.10 -0.48 0.78
N GLU A 90 -7.58 -1.37 1.61
CA GLU A 90 -6.92 -1.00 2.86
C GLU A 90 -5.42 -0.80 2.68
N LEU A 91 -4.74 -1.79 2.09
CA LEU A 91 -3.29 -1.76 1.97
C LEU A 91 -2.78 -2.69 0.88
N PHE A 92 -1.82 -2.17 0.14
CA PHE A 92 -0.99 -2.91 -0.78
C PHE A 92 0.41 -3.02 -0.15
N LEU A 93 0.95 -4.24 0.00
CA LEU A 93 2.21 -4.47 0.70
C LEU A 93 3.03 -5.62 0.12
N THR A 94 4.33 -5.63 0.39
CA THR A 94 5.24 -6.74 0.09
C THR A 94 6.06 -7.05 1.35
N PHE A 95 6.08 -8.33 1.75
CA PHE A 95 6.90 -8.81 2.86
C PHE A 95 8.34 -9.05 2.40
N ALA A 96 9.27 -9.21 3.34
CA ALA A 96 10.70 -9.41 3.05
C ALA A 96 11.03 -10.70 2.25
N ASN A 97 10.06 -11.60 2.08
CA ASN A 97 10.19 -12.82 1.27
C ASN A 97 9.62 -12.65 -0.15
N ASP A 98 9.50 -11.41 -0.62
CA ASP A 98 8.97 -11.02 -1.94
C ASP A 98 7.52 -11.46 -2.22
N ASN A 99 6.78 -11.87 -1.19
CA ASN A 99 5.36 -12.11 -1.34
C ASN A 99 4.59 -10.80 -1.21
N SER A 100 3.87 -10.45 -2.26
CA SER A 100 3.01 -9.27 -2.32
C SER A 100 1.56 -9.62 -2.02
N TYR A 101 0.90 -8.73 -1.29
CA TYR A 101 -0.48 -8.91 -0.85
C TYR A 101 -1.28 -7.64 -1.03
N TRP A 102 -2.55 -7.82 -1.34
CA TRP A 102 -3.56 -6.78 -1.28
C TRP A 102 -4.53 -7.08 -0.15
N LEU A 103 -4.71 -6.13 0.75
CA LEU A 103 -5.68 -6.18 1.83
C LEU A 103 -6.82 -5.23 1.51
N TYR A 104 -8.03 -5.70 1.71
CA TYR A 104 -9.25 -4.93 1.54
C TYR A 104 -10.28 -5.36 2.57
N SER A 105 -11.15 -4.43 2.94
CA SER A 105 -12.24 -4.68 3.87
C SER A 105 -13.59 -4.53 3.20
N ASP A 106 -14.59 -5.20 3.78
CA ASP A 106 -15.98 -5.05 3.36
C ASP A 106 -16.92 -5.27 4.55
N TRP A 107 -18.09 -4.63 4.49
CA TRP A 107 -19.14 -4.76 5.50
C TRP A 107 -20.27 -5.65 4.97
N ASP A 108 -20.43 -6.84 5.56
CA ASP A 108 -21.56 -7.72 5.29
C ASP A 108 -22.79 -7.22 6.06
N LYS A 109 -23.65 -6.46 5.39
CA LYS A 109 -24.90 -5.91 5.96
C LYS A 109 -25.86 -6.99 6.45
N GLN A 110 -25.88 -8.17 5.84
CA GLN A 110 -26.82 -9.23 6.22
C GLN A 110 -26.39 -9.90 7.52
N LYS A 111 -25.07 -10.03 7.73
CA LYS A 111 -24.49 -10.65 8.93
C LYS A 111 -24.01 -9.65 9.97
N GLU A 112 -24.16 -8.36 9.71
CA GLU A 112 -23.62 -7.26 10.52
C GLU A 112 -22.16 -7.49 10.92
N THR A 113 -21.35 -7.93 9.95
CA THR A 113 -19.96 -8.33 10.17
C THR A 113 -19.04 -7.51 9.29
N GLU A 114 -18.05 -6.88 9.93
CA GLU A 114 -16.92 -6.27 9.27
C GLU A 114 -15.86 -7.33 8.99
N GLN A 115 -15.38 -7.38 7.76
CA GLN A 115 -14.46 -8.41 7.30
C GLN A 115 -13.22 -7.78 6.67
N LEU A 116 -12.04 -8.23 7.10
CA LEU A 116 -10.77 -7.92 6.44
C LEU A 116 -10.29 -9.15 5.69
N PHE A 117 -9.99 -8.98 4.41
CA PHE A 117 -9.47 -10.02 3.54
C PHE A 117 -8.05 -9.71 3.10
N PHE A 118 -7.34 -10.74 2.64
CA PHE A 118 -6.15 -10.58 1.84
C PHE A 118 -6.21 -11.44 0.57
N GLU A 119 -5.54 -10.96 -0.47
CA GLU A 119 -5.21 -11.71 -1.67
C GLU A 119 -3.72 -11.67 -1.93
N LYS A 120 -3.16 -12.82 -2.32
CA LYS A 120 -1.74 -12.91 -2.69
C LYS A 120 -1.59 -12.60 -4.18
N LEU A 121 -0.69 -11.68 -4.50
CA LEU A 121 -0.34 -11.28 -5.84
C LEU A 121 0.96 -11.95 -6.29
N ASP A 122 0.97 -12.48 -7.51
CA ASP A 122 2.19 -12.82 -8.24
C ASP A 122 2.53 -11.68 -9.20
N LEU A 123 3.61 -10.96 -8.91
CA LEU A 123 4.08 -9.83 -9.72
C LEU A 123 4.51 -10.26 -11.13
N LYS A 124 5.02 -11.49 -11.29
CA LYS A 124 5.51 -11.97 -12.58
C LYS A 124 4.39 -12.29 -13.54
N SER A 125 3.26 -12.80 -13.06
CA SER A 125 2.07 -13.02 -13.87
C SER A 125 1.07 -11.86 -13.81
N SER A 126 1.24 -10.95 -12.85
CA SER A 126 0.29 -9.87 -12.53
C SER A 126 -1.09 -10.39 -12.12
N LYS A 127 -1.14 -11.58 -11.50
CA LYS A 127 -2.39 -12.28 -11.13
C LYS A 127 -2.46 -12.56 -9.64
N PHE A 128 -3.69 -12.63 -9.13
CA PHE A 128 -3.95 -13.14 -7.79
C PHE A 128 -3.85 -14.66 -7.79
N VAL A 129 -2.90 -15.19 -7.03
CA VAL A 129 -2.63 -16.64 -6.94
C VAL A 129 -3.34 -17.29 -5.76
N GLN A 130 -3.70 -16.50 -4.74
CA GLN A 130 -4.53 -16.95 -3.63
C GLN A 130 -5.63 -15.91 -3.44
N SER A 131 -6.83 -16.26 -3.89
CA SER A 131 -7.98 -15.37 -3.84
C SER A 131 -8.67 -15.40 -2.48
N ARG A 132 -9.22 -14.25 -2.12
CA ARG A 132 -10.10 -13.93 -0.99
C ARG A 132 -9.92 -14.80 0.25
N GLN A 133 -8.87 -14.54 1.02
CA GLN A 133 -8.66 -15.17 2.32
C GLN A 133 -9.13 -14.26 3.45
N LEU A 134 -9.98 -14.77 4.34
CA LEU A 134 -10.46 -14.01 5.49
C LEU A 134 -9.36 -13.91 6.55
N LEU A 135 -9.03 -12.68 6.97
CA LEU A 135 -8.06 -12.39 8.02
C LEU A 135 -8.74 -12.07 9.35
N ILE A 136 -9.78 -11.24 9.32
CA ILE A 136 -10.53 -10.77 10.51
C ILE A 136 -12.01 -10.77 10.16
N ALA A 137 -12.84 -11.22 11.10
CA ALA A 137 -14.29 -11.01 11.10
C ALA A 137 -14.71 -10.50 12.47
N THR A 138 -15.36 -9.34 12.51
CA THR A 138 -15.68 -8.64 13.76
C THR A 138 -16.96 -7.83 13.62
N LYS A 139 -17.47 -7.30 14.74
CA LYS A 139 -18.51 -6.27 14.73
C LYS A 139 -18.05 -5.02 13.99
N ARG A 140 -18.98 -4.11 13.72
CA ARG A 140 -18.71 -2.83 13.07
C ARG A 140 -17.54 -2.09 13.73
N LEU A 141 -16.68 -1.49 12.92
CA LEU A 141 -15.50 -0.76 13.37
C LEU A 141 -15.69 0.75 13.28
N GLU A 142 -15.04 1.46 14.20
CA GLU A 142 -14.86 2.90 14.08
C GLU A 142 -13.95 3.21 12.88
N GLY A 143 -14.20 4.33 12.23
CA GLY A 143 -13.43 4.80 11.08
C GLY A 143 -13.64 6.28 10.86
N LYS A 144 -12.97 6.84 9.85
CA LYS A 144 -13.14 8.23 9.44
C LYS A 144 -14.02 8.31 8.22
N LEU A 145 -14.87 9.35 8.16
CA LEU A 145 -15.58 9.67 6.93
C LEU A 145 -14.55 10.03 5.85
N GLY A 146 -14.48 9.18 4.83
CA GLY A 146 -13.64 9.40 3.66
C GLY A 146 -14.12 10.62 2.86
N ALA A 147 -13.25 11.13 1.99
CA ALA A 147 -13.58 12.26 1.13
C ALA A 147 -14.82 11.93 0.28
N ALA A 148 -15.86 12.77 0.38
CA ALA A 148 -17.06 12.61 -0.42
C ALA A 148 -16.73 12.91 -1.89
N ARG A 149 -16.86 11.90 -2.76
CA ARG A 149 -16.87 12.15 -4.22
C ARG A 149 -18.22 12.80 -4.58
N PRO A 150 -18.28 13.73 -5.55
CA PRO A 150 -19.55 14.27 -6.03
C PRO A 150 -20.50 13.12 -6.39
N PHE A 151 -21.72 13.15 -5.86
CA PHE A 151 -22.77 12.13 -6.07
C PHE A 151 -22.50 10.73 -5.48
N ALA A 152 -21.42 10.51 -4.72
CA ALA A 152 -21.18 9.27 -3.99
C ALA A 152 -21.52 9.43 -2.49
N LYS A 153 -22.03 8.36 -1.87
CA LYS A 153 -22.19 8.33 -0.41
C LYS A 153 -20.81 8.33 0.25
N PRO A 154 -20.60 9.12 1.32
CA PRO A 154 -19.35 9.06 2.07
C PRO A 154 -19.22 7.66 2.70
N LYS A 155 -18.06 7.03 2.51
CA LYS A 155 -17.73 5.73 3.11
C LYS A 155 -16.88 5.93 4.34
N LEU A 156 -16.97 5.01 5.30
CA LEU A 156 -16.00 4.96 6.40
C LEU A 156 -14.72 4.30 5.91
N THR A 157 -13.61 5.00 6.12
CA THR A 157 -12.24 4.63 5.75
C THR A 157 -11.37 4.61 7.01
N ASP A 158 -10.10 4.23 6.91
CA ASP A 158 -9.16 4.19 8.04
C ASP A 158 -9.63 3.31 9.23
N LYS A 159 -10.40 2.25 8.95
CA LYS A 159 -10.90 1.32 10.00
C LYS A 159 -9.78 0.46 10.61
N TYR A 160 -8.74 0.22 9.83
CA TYR A 160 -7.59 -0.60 10.22
C TYR A 160 -6.31 0.22 10.23
N ARG A 161 -5.44 -0.08 11.19
CA ARG A 161 -4.07 0.42 11.24
C ARG A 161 -3.11 -0.75 11.13
N PHE A 162 -2.16 -0.63 10.22
CA PHE A 162 -1.16 -1.67 9.94
C PHE A 162 0.20 -1.23 10.48
N ALA A 163 0.83 -2.09 11.26
CA ALA A 163 2.21 -1.90 11.73
C ALA A 163 3.04 -3.15 11.37
N PHE A 164 4.32 -2.96 11.10
CA PHE A 164 5.23 -4.04 10.73
C PHE A 164 6.37 -4.12 11.72
N ASN A 165 6.88 -5.34 11.95
CA ASN A 165 8.19 -5.46 12.59
C ASN A 165 9.30 -4.93 11.69
N GLU A 166 10.48 -4.67 12.26
CA GLU A 166 11.63 -4.12 11.52
C GLU A 166 12.00 -4.97 10.31
N ALA A 167 11.97 -6.29 10.46
CA ALA A 167 12.28 -7.24 9.40
C ALA A 167 11.18 -7.36 8.33
N ARG A 168 10.01 -6.71 8.49
CA ARG A 168 8.84 -6.83 7.60
C ARG A 168 8.50 -8.29 7.28
N THR A 169 8.49 -9.13 8.31
CA THR A 169 8.05 -10.52 8.25
C THR A 169 6.74 -10.75 9.00
N VAL A 170 6.36 -9.81 9.87
CA VAL A 170 5.13 -9.85 10.67
C VAL A 170 4.42 -8.52 10.54
N MET A 171 3.10 -8.58 10.35
CA MET A 171 2.21 -7.43 10.34
C MET A 171 1.23 -7.52 11.50
N LEU A 172 1.17 -6.46 12.30
CA LEU A 172 0.14 -6.24 13.31
C LEU A 172 -1.00 -5.44 12.69
N VAL A 173 -2.23 -5.93 12.86
CA VAL A 173 -3.45 -5.24 12.48
C VAL A 173 -4.14 -4.74 13.74
N VAL A 174 -4.38 -3.44 13.82
CA VAL A 174 -5.06 -2.78 14.95
C VAL A 174 -6.37 -2.18 14.45
N TYR A 175 -7.45 -2.38 15.20
CA TYR A 175 -8.78 -1.87 14.90
C TYR A 175 -9.55 -1.57 16.19
N VAL A 176 -10.60 -0.75 16.08
CA VAL A 176 -11.45 -0.36 17.21
C VAL A 176 -12.91 -0.67 16.86
N PRO A 177 -13.57 -1.62 17.56
CA PRO A 177 -15.00 -1.83 17.41
C PRO A 177 -15.81 -0.60 17.84
N VAL A 178 -16.91 -0.33 17.15
CA VAL A 178 -17.88 0.70 17.57
C VAL A 178 -18.44 0.32 18.94
N ASP A 179 -18.43 1.27 19.86
CA ASP A 179 -19.12 1.12 21.14
C ASP A 179 -20.62 1.37 20.97
N GLU A 180 -21.40 0.29 20.92
CA GLU A 180 -22.87 0.32 20.80
C GLU A 180 -23.56 0.99 22.00
N ASN A 181 -22.86 1.21 23.13
CA ASN A 181 -23.43 1.79 24.34
C ASN A 181 -23.12 3.28 24.53
N LYS A 182 -22.30 3.89 23.66
CA LYS A 182 -22.10 5.34 23.67
C LYS A 182 -23.33 6.02 23.09
N LYS A 183 -24.09 6.71 23.94
CA LYS A 183 -25.10 7.66 23.49
C LYS A 183 -24.40 8.92 22.98
N ASP A 184 -24.73 9.32 21.75
CA ASP A 184 -24.38 10.62 21.17
C ASP A 184 -24.95 11.79 22.01
#